data_AF-A0A259DDG3-F1
#
_entry.id   AF-A0A259DDG3-F1
#
_cell.length_a   1.000
_cell.length_b   1.000
_cell.length_c   1.000
_cell.angle_alpha   90.00
_cell.angle_beta   90.00
_cell.angle_gamma   90.00
#
_symmetry.space_group_name_H-M   'P 1'
#
loop_
_entity.id
_entity.type
_entity.pdbx_description
1 polymer ?
#
loop_
_entity_poly.entity_id
_entity_poly.type
_entity_poly.pdbx_seq_one_letter_code
_entity_poly.pdbx_strand_id
1 'polypeptide(L)'
;MPEFAPALLAAYAGLGLLVGFVAGLLGVGGGLIIVPVLIFLLHAQGLAAGMEPQLALGTSLASILFTSLSSVRAHHRHGAVEWPLLRRIAPGIMFGTLAGALLAAQMSALLLKGVFVVFLFYAAIQMWLDFRPAPHRRLPGWAGTTLAGGVIGAVSSWVGIGGGTLSVPFMLWHNVALHRAIATSAAIGFPIALA
;
A
#
# COMPACT_ATOMS: atom_id res chain seq x y z
N MET A 1 -33.15 -12.22 7.09
CA MET A 1 -31.94 -11.38 7.02
C MET A 1 -31.80 -10.60 5.69
N PRO A 2 -32.73 -9.70 5.28
CA PRO A 2 -32.57 -8.89 4.06
C PRO A 2 -32.29 -7.39 4.29
N GLU A 3 -32.43 -6.87 5.51
CA GLU A 3 -32.38 -5.41 5.79
C GLU A 3 -30.96 -4.83 5.83
N PHE A 4 -29.93 -5.69 5.92
CA PHE A 4 -28.52 -5.28 5.93
C PHE A 4 -27.94 -4.99 4.53
N ALA A 5 -28.58 -5.43 3.45
CA ALA A 5 -27.98 -5.36 2.12
C ALA A 5 -27.74 -3.93 1.58
N PRO A 6 -28.72 -3.01 1.58
CA PRO A 6 -28.52 -1.69 0.97
C PRO A 6 -27.63 -0.77 1.81
N ALA A 7 -27.77 -0.79 3.15
CA ALA A 7 -26.95 0.03 4.05
C ALA A 7 -25.48 -0.39 4.02
N LEU A 8 -25.21 -1.70 3.97
CA LEU A 8 -23.85 -2.24 3.88
C LEU A 8 -23.21 -1.93 2.52
N LEU A 9 -23.95 -2.07 1.41
CA LEU A 9 -23.49 -1.67 0.08
C LEU A 9 -23.14 -0.18 0.03
N ALA A 10 -23.98 0.67 0.61
CA ALA A 10 -23.71 2.10 0.73
C ALA A 10 -22.47 2.38 1.57
N ALA A 11 -22.25 1.64 2.68
CA ALA A 11 -21.06 1.76 3.51
C ALA A 11 -19.78 1.38 2.75
N TYR A 12 -19.78 0.26 2.02
CA TYR A 12 -18.64 -0.15 1.19
C TYR A 12 -18.36 0.83 0.04
N ALA A 13 -19.41 1.33 -0.62
CA ALA A 13 -19.27 2.33 -1.67
C ALA A 13 -18.70 3.65 -1.13
N GLY A 14 -19.22 4.13 0.01
CA GLY A 14 -18.73 5.34 0.68
C GLY A 14 -17.27 5.21 1.13
N LEU A 15 -16.92 4.05 1.73
CA LEU A 15 -15.54 3.74 2.10
C LEU A 15 -14.62 3.74 0.87
N GLY A 16 -15.03 3.07 -0.21
CA GLY A 16 -14.25 2.99 -1.44
C GLY A 16 -14.01 4.37 -2.07
N LEU A 17 -15.02 5.24 -2.08
CA LEU A 17 -14.90 6.62 -2.57
C LEU A 17 -13.93 7.45 -1.72
N LEU A 18 -14.08 7.42 -0.40
CA LEU A 18 -13.22 8.16 0.52
C LEU A 18 -11.77 7.66 0.43
N VAL A 19 -11.57 6.34 0.51
CA VAL A 19 -10.25 5.73 0.44
C VAL A 19 -9.62 5.97 -0.92
N GLY A 20 -10.37 5.83 -2.02
CA GLY A 20 -9.87 6.07 -3.37
C GLY A 20 -9.43 7.52 -3.57
N PHE A 21 -10.20 8.48 -3.05
CA PHE A 21 -9.84 9.89 -3.07
C PHE A 21 -8.56 10.18 -2.29
N VAL A 22 -8.47 9.71 -1.04
CA VAL A 22 -7.27 9.89 -0.18
C VAL A 22 -6.05 9.18 -0.77
N ALA A 23 -6.23 7.96 -1.29
CA ALA A 23 -5.18 7.20 -1.95
C ALA A 23 -4.66 7.90 -3.20
N GLY A 24 -5.54 8.53 -3.99
CA GLY A 24 -5.19 9.31 -5.16
C GLY A 24 -4.42 10.59 -4.83
N LEU A 25 -4.76 11.27 -3.72
CA LEU A 25 -4.05 12.48 -3.28
C LEU A 25 -2.67 12.18 -2.69
N LEU A 26 -2.58 11.15 -1.84
CA LEU A 26 -1.37 10.85 -1.08
C LEU A 26 -0.42 9.86 -1.78
N GLY A 27 -0.91 9.12 -2.78
CA GLY A 27 -0.13 8.07 -3.47
C GLY A 27 0.24 6.87 -2.59
N VAL A 28 -0.45 6.68 -1.46
CA VAL A 28 -0.16 5.64 -0.45
C VAL A 28 -0.94 4.34 -0.69
N GLY A 29 -1.91 4.36 -1.61
CA GLY A 29 -2.69 3.17 -1.97
C GLY A 29 -3.62 2.69 -0.85
N GLY A 30 -4.25 3.59 -0.08
CA GLY A 30 -5.47 3.31 0.72
C GLY A 30 -5.42 2.30 1.88
N GLY A 31 -4.43 1.41 1.93
CA GLY A 31 -4.34 0.26 2.84
C GLY A 31 -4.43 0.61 4.32
N LEU A 32 -3.78 1.71 4.72
CA LEU A 32 -3.80 2.23 6.09
C LEU A 32 -5.22 2.49 6.61
N ILE A 33 -6.16 2.85 5.72
CA ILE A 33 -7.54 3.19 6.07
C ILE A 33 -8.45 1.99 5.82
N ILE A 34 -8.35 1.34 4.67
CA ILE A 34 -9.29 0.28 4.28
C ILE A 34 -9.10 -1.01 5.09
N VAL A 35 -7.86 -1.39 5.43
CA VAL A 35 -7.58 -2.62 6.20
C VAL A 35 -8.25 -2.62 7.57
N PRO A 36 -8.07 -1.61 8.45
CA PRO A 36 -8.71 -1.63 9.77
C PRO A 36 -10.23 -1.61 9.65
N VAL A 37 -10.79 -0.83 8.71
CA VAL A 37 -12.24 -0.79 8.49
C VAL A 37 -12.77 -2.14 8.03
N LEU A 38 -12.08 -2.83 7.12
CA LEU A 38 -12.43 -4.17 6.68
C LEU A 38 -12.35 -5.18 7.82
N ILE A 39 -11.33 -5.12 8.69
CA ILE A 39 -11.26 -6.00 9.88
C ILE A 39 -12.47 -5.77 10.79
N PHE A 40 -12.85 -4.52 11.06
CA PHE A 40 -14.02 -4.22 11.88
C PHE A 40 -15.32 -4.74 11.24
N LEU A 41 -15.50 -4.54 9.94
CA LEU A 41 -16.69 -5.01 9.22
C LEU A 41 -16.77 -6.53 9.17
N LEU A 42 -15.68 -7.22 8.81
CA LEU A 42 -15.62 -8.68 8.75
C LEU A 42 -15.88 -9.31 10.13
N HIS A 43 -15.34 -8.71 11.19
CA HIS A 43 -15.58 -9.15 12.55
C HIS A 43 -17.05 -8.95 12.96
N ALA A 44 -17.64 -7.78 12.69
CA ALA A 44 -19.04 -7.50 12.98
C ALA A 44 -20.01 -8.43 12.25
N GLN A 45 -19.63 -8.93 11.08
CA GLN A 45 -20.44 -9.84 10.26
C GLN A 45 -20.25 -11.32 10.64
N GLY A 46 -19.28 -11.64 11.50
CA GLY A 46 -18.94 -13.03 11.86
C GLY A 46 -18.43 -13.87 10.67
N LEU A 47 -18.03 -13.22 9.56
CA LEU A 47 -17.72 -13.86 8.28
C LEU A 47 -16.35 -14.56 8.24
N ALA A 48 -15.52 -14.39 9.28
CA ALA A 48 -14.11 -14.68 9.17
C ALA A 48 -13.51 -15.17 10.50
N ALA A 49 -14.10 -16.22 11.11
CA ALA A 49 -13.71 -16.84 12.38
C ALA A 49 -12.17 -17.04 12.56
N GLY A 50 -11.45 -15.98 12.96
CA GLY A 50 -10.00 -15.98 13.12
C GLY A 50 -9.16 -15.73 11.86
N MET A 51 -9.77 -15.43 10.70
CA MET A 51 -9.09 -15.10 9.43
C MET A 51 -9.32 -13.65 8.98
N GLU A 52 -9.88 -12.80 9.84
CA GLU A 52 -10.23 -11.41 9.53
C GLU A 52 -9.04 -10.62 8.96
N PRO A 53 -7.81 -10.72 9.53
CA PRO A 53 -6.68 -9.96 9.00
C PRO A 53 -6.27 -10.41 7.59
N GLN A 54 -6.24 -11.71 7.32
CA GLN A 54 -5.84 -12.24 6.01
C GLN A 54 -6.82 -11.83 4.91
N LEU A 55 -8.12 -11.94 5.19
CA LEU A 55 -9.18 -11.52 4.26
C LEU A 55 -9.20 -10.01 4.05
N ALA A 56 -9.01 -9.23 5.11
CA ALA A 56 -8.94 -7.76 5.00
C ALA A 56 -7.72 -7.31 4.17
N LEU A 57 -6.56 -7.91 4.38
CA LEU A 57 -5.33 -7.58 3.65
C LEU A 57 -5.42 -7.96 2.18
N GLY A 58 -5.90 -9.16 1.87
CA GLY A 58 -6.13 -9.60 0.49
C GLY A 58 -7.16 -8.71 -0.23
N THR A 59 -8.27 -8.40 0.43
CA THR A 59 -9.32 -7.51 -0.12
C THR A 59 -8.80 -6.09 -0.32
N SER A 60 -7.97 -5.59 0.60
CA SER A 60 -7.29 -4.30 0.45
C SER A 60 -6.40 -4.30 -0.79
N LEU A 61 -5.52 -5.28 -0.96
CA LEU A 61 -4.65 -5.38 -2.14
C LEU A 61 -5.46 -5.44 -3.45
N ALA A 62 -6.54 -6.20 -3.47
CA ALA A 62 -7.45 -6.23 -4.62
C ALA A 62 -8.08 -4.85 -4.92
N SER A 63 -8.47 -4.09 -3.89
CA SER A 63 -8.94 -2.71 -4.05
C SER A 63 -7.83 -1.76 -4.53
N ILE A 64 -6.60 -1.97 -4.06
CA ILE A 64 -5.42 -1.19 -4.44
C ILE A 64 -5.12 -1.34 -5.92
N LEU A 65 -5.37 -2.49 -6.52
CA LEU A 65 -5.20 -2.69 -7.96
C LEU A 65 -5.98 -1.64 -8.77
N PHE A 66 -7.24 -1.40 -8.42
CA PHE A 66 -8.10 -0.44 -9.14
C PHE A 66 -7.76 1.01 -8.80
N THR A 67 -7.52 1.31 -7.52
CA THR A 67 -7.19 2.67 -7.08
C THR A 67 -5.82 3.14 -7.57
N SER A 68 -4.81 2.26 -7.58
CA SER A 68 -3.47 2.54 -8.11
C SER A 68 -3.53 2.76 -9.62
N LEU A 69 -4.25 1.93 -10.38
CA LEU A 69 -4.41 2.13 -11.82
C LEU A 69 -5.04 3.49 -12.16
N SER A 70 -6.09 3.87 -11.42
CA SER A 70 -6.73 5.19 -11.56
C SER A 70 -5.77 6.34 -11.22
N SER A 71 -5.05 6.24 -10.10
CA SER A 71 -4.09 7.25 -9.63
C SER A 71 -2.90 7.41 -10.59
N VAL A 72 -2.32 6.30 -11.05
CA VAL A 72 -1.24 6.28 -12.05
C VAL A 72 -1.65 6.98 -13.32
N ARG A 73 -2.85 6.69 -13.82
CA ARG A 73 -3.35 7.34 -15.04
C ARG A 73 -3.43 8.85 -14.86
N ALA A 74 -3.93 9.33 -13.72
CA ALA A 74 -3.99 10.76 -13.42
C ALA A 74 -2.59 11.38 -13.34
N HIS A 75 -1.67 10.78 -12.59
CA HIS A 75 -0.30 11.29 -12.45
C HIS A 75 0.52 11.22 -13.75
N HIS A 76 0.29 10.20 -14.57
CA HIS A 76 0.93 10.06 -15.88
C HIS A 76 0.51 11.18 -16.83
N ARG A 77 -0.77 11.56 -16.84
CA ARG A 77 -1.27 12.69 -17.65
C ARG A 77 -0.61 14.02 -17.28
N HIS A 78 -0.11 14.15 -16.04
CA HIS A 78 0.63 15.33 -15.58
C HIS A 78 2.16 15.19 -15.74
N GLY A 79 2.67 14.11 -16.35
CA GLY A 79 4.10 13.91 -16.57
C GLY A 79 4.94 13.71 -15.30
N ALA A 80 4.30 13.40 -14.15
CA ALA A 80 4.96 13.36 -12.85
C ALA A 80 5.59 12.00 -12.50
N VAL A 81 5.30 10.94 -13.27
CA VAL A 81 5.72 9.56 -12.97
C VAL A 81 7.14 9.28 -13.48
N GLU A 82 8.03 8.83 -12.59
CA GLU A 82 9.39 8.39 -12.94
C GLU A 82 9.41 6.97 -13.48
N TRP A 83 9.01 6.78 -14.74
CA TRP A 83 9.04 5.48 -15.42
C TRP A 83 10.40 4.76 -15.36
N PRO A 84 11.57 5.44 -15.50
CA PRO A 84 12.86 4.77 -15.39
C PRO A 84 13.12 4.18 -14.00
N LEU A 85 12.67 4.87 -12.94
CA LEU A 85 12.77 4.38 -11.56
C LEU A 85 11.78 3.24 -11.32
N LEU A 86 10.54 3.38 -11.80
CA LEU A 86 9.52 2.34 -11.69
C LEU A 86 9.99 1.03 -12.32
N ARG A 87 10.58 1.08 -13.54
CA ARG A 87 11.11 -0.11 -14.22
C ARG A 87 12.26 -0.79 -13.47
N ARG A 88 13.03 -0.03 -12.68
CA ARG A 88 14.12 -0.56 -11.84
C ARG A 88 13.59 -1.24 -10.60
N ILE A 89 12.62 -0.61 -9.93
CA ILE A 89 12.11 -1.08 -8.63
C ILE A 89 11.06 -2.18 -8.77
N ALA A 90 10.23 -2.14 -9.82
CA ALA A 90 9.13 -3.06 -10.07
C ALA A 90 9.50 -4.56 -10.00
N PRO A 91 10.59 -5.06 -10.63
CA PRO A 91 10.92 -6.48 -10.53
C PRO A 91 11.18 -6.89 -9.08
N GLY A 92 11.93 -6.08 -8.34
CA GLY A 92 12.19 -6.32 -6.92
C GLY A 92 10.89 -6.35 -6.12
N ILE A 93 10.01 -5.39 -6.36
CA ILE A 93 8.70 -5.30 -5.73
C ILE A 93 7.87 -6.55 -6.00
N MET A 94 7.77 -7.01 -7.25
CA MET A 94 6.98 -8.20 -7.57
C MET A 94 7.51 -9.44 -6.84
N PHE A 95 8.82 -9.69 -6.89
CA PHE A 95 9.43 -10.82 -6.20
C PHE A 95 9.29 -10.72 -4.68
N GLY A 96 9.52 -9.54 -4.11
CA GLY A 96 9.37 -9.29 -2.68
C GLY A 96 7.94 -9.42 -2.20
N THR A 97 6.98 -8.90 -2.96
CA THR A 97 5.54 -8.99 -2.65
C THR A 97 5.09 -10.44 -2.69
N LEU A 98 5.42 -11.18 -3.75
CA LEU A 98 5.08 -12.60 -3.88
C LEU A 98 5.68 -13.43 -2.74
N ALA A 99 6.98 -13.27 -2.46
CA ALA A 99 7.64 -13.95 -1.35
C ALA A 99 7.00 -13.58 0.00
N GLY A 100 6.72 -12.29 0.22
CA GLY A 100 6.06 -11.80 1.41
C GLY A 100 4.64 -12.33 1.58
N ALA A 101 3.87 -12.42 0.49
CA ALA A 101 2.50 -12.95 0.48
C ALA A 101 2.48 -14.46 0.81
N LEU A 102 3.42 -15.23 0.26
CA LEU A 102 3.59 -16.65 0.59
C LEU A 102 3.97 -16.87 2.07
N LEU A 103 4.76 -15.95 2.65
CA LEU A 103 5.05 -15.96 4.09
C LEU A 103 3.82 -15.55 4.90
N ALA A 104 3.09 -14.52 4.48
CA ALA A 104 1.88 -14.04 5.16
C ALA A 104 0.78 -15.09 5.22
N ALA A 105 0.64 -15.91 4.16
CA ALA A 105 -0.31 -17.01 4.11
C ALA A 105 -0.05 -18.09 5.18
N GLN A 106 1.20 -18.21 5.65
CA GLN A 106 1.61 -19.14 6.69
C GLN A 106 1.63 -18.50 8.09
N MET A 107 1.45 -17.18 8.20
CA MET A 107 1.43 -16.47 9.46
C MET A 107 0.08 -16.58 10.15
N SER A 108 0.10 -16.63 11.49
CA SER A 108 -1.14 -16.56 12.28
C SER A 108 -1.76 -15.16 12.19
N ALA A 109 -3.09 -15.10 12.30
CA ALA A 109 -3.83 -13.84 12.30
C ALA A 109 -3.35 -12.86 13.39
N LEU A 110 -2.94 -13.37 14.55
CA LEU A 110 -2.39 -12.57 15.65
C LEU A 110 -1.06 -11.91 15.25
N LEU A 111 -0.16 -12.66 14.60
CA LEU A 111 1.13 -12.14 14.16
C LEU A 111 0.94 -11.06 13.09
N LEU A 112 0.07 -11.33 12.10
CA LEU A 112 -0.22 -10.40 11.02
C LEU A 112 -0.87 -9.11 11.54
N LYS A 113 -1.80 -9.23 12.49
CA LYS A 113 -2.37 -8.08 13.22
C LYS A 113 -1.31 -7.32 14.00
N GLY A 114 -0.39 -8.02 14.67
CA GLY A 114 0.72 -7.40 15.40
C GLY A 114 1.64 -6.58 14.48
N VAL A 115 2.06 -7.17 13.36
CA VAL A 115 2.86 -6.49 12.32
C VAL A 115 2.13 -5.26 11.79
N PHE A 116 0.84 -5.39 11.49
CA PHE A 116 0.02 -4.28 11.02
C PHE A 116 -0.07 -3.14 12.06
N VAL A 117 -0.28 -3.45 13.34
CA VAL A 117 -0.35 -2.45 14.42
C VAL A 117 1.00 -1.72 14.58
N VAL A 118 2.11 -2.46 14.63
CA VAL A 118 3.45 -1.86 14.70
C VAL A 118 3.70 -0.94 13.50
N PHE A 119 3.27 -1.38 12.31
CA PHE A 119 3.38 -0.56 11.11
C PHE A 119 2.53 0.71 11.17
N LEU A 120 1.30 0.64 11.69
CA LEU A 120 0.44 1.81 11.87
C LEU A 120 1.09 2.84 12.80
N PHE A 121 1.67 2.41 13.92
CA PHE A 121 2.42 3.30 14.81
C PHE A 121 3.63 3.92 14.11
N TYR A 122 4.39 3.12 13.36
CA TYR A 122 5.49 3.63 12.55
C TYR A 122 5.02 4.71 11.55
N ALA A 123 3.97 4.44 10.79
CA ALA A 123 3.43 5.37 9.80
C ALA A 123 2.90 6.66 10.47
N ALA A 124 2.19 6.53 11.61
CA ALA A 124 1.70 7.67 12.38
C ALA A 124 2.86 8.54 12.90
N ILE A 125 3.91 7.93 13.47
CA ILE A 125 5.10 8.64 13.94
C ILE A 125 5.83 9.32 12.78
N GLN A 126 5.98 8.62 11.65
CA GLN A 126 6.62 9.18 10.45
C GLN A 126 5.89 10.43 9.95
N MET A 127 4.55 10.39 9.92
CA MET A 127 3.72 11.54 9.53
C MET A 127 3.76 12.65 10.58
N TRP A 128 3.75 12.32 11.86
CA TRP A 128 3.79 13.28 12.98
C TRP A 128 5.12 14.06 13.04
N LEU A 129 6.24 13.37 12.84
CA LEU A 129 7.57 13.96 12.90
C LEU A 129 7.98 14.68 11.61
N ASP A 130 7.08 14.74 10.60
CA ASP A 130 7.33 15.25 9.24
C ASP A 130 8.72 14.83 8.75
N PHE A 131 9.02 13.53 8.88
CA PHE A 131 10.35 13.00 8.62
C PHE A 131 10.62 13.10 7.11
N ARG A 132 11.20 14.23 6.70
CA ARG A 132 11.69 14.50 5.35
C ARG A 132 13.20 14.26 5.38
N PRO A 133 13.68 13.07 5.00
CA PRO A 133 15.11 12.80 4.97
C PRO A 133 15.79 13.88 4.13
N ALA A 134 16.84 14.50 4.66
CA ALA A 134 17.57 15.50 3.91
C ALA A 134 18.09 14.87 2.60
N PRO A 135 17.98 15.55 1.45
CA PRO A 135 18.39 15.00 0.16
C PRO A 135 19.91 14.82 0.14
N HIS A 136 20.41 13.61 0.44
CA HIS A 136 21.83 13.38 0.68
C HIS A 136 22.45 12.26 -0.18
N ARG A 137 21.65 11.48 -0.93
CA ARG A 137 22.17 10.34 -1.71
C ARG A 137 21.64 10.31 -3.15
N ARG A 138 22.49 9.92 -4.10
CA ARG A 138 22.04 9.55 -5.46
C ARG A 138 21.33 8.21 -5.38
N LEU A 139 20.31 7.99 -6.22
CA LEU A 139 19.63 6.69 -6.33
C LEU A 139 20.67 5.56 -6.43
N PRO A 140 20.52 4.47 -5.66
CA PRO A 140 21.42 3.34 -5.76
C PRO A 140 21.36 2.76 -7.17
N GLY A 141 22.42 2.06 -7.58
CA GLY A 141 22.44 1.34 -8.86
C GLY A 141 21.27 0.37 -8.99
N TRP A 142 21.15 -0.27 -10.16
CA TRP A 142 20.06 -1.21 -10.46
C TRP A 142 19.81 -2.21 -9.33
N ALA A 143 20.86 -2.92 -8.88
CA ALA A 143 20.77 -3.92 -7.82
C ALA A 143 20.24 -3.35 -6.49
N GLY A 144 20.70 -2.16 -6.07
CA GLY A 144 20.25 -1.56 -4.81
C GLY A 144 18.81 -1.05 -4.88
N THR A 145 18.37 -0.56 -6.04
CA THR A 145 16.96 -0.16 -6.25
C THR A 145 16.05 -1.38 -6.26
N THR A 146 16.43 -2.46 -6.94
CA THR A 146 15.68 -3.72 -6.96
C THR A 146 15.60 -4.34 -5.57
N LEU A 147 16.70 -4.36 -4.81
CA LEU A 147 16.71 -4.87 -3.44
C LEU A 147 15.79 -4.06 -2.53
N ALA A 148 15.84 -2.73 -2.61
CA ALA A 148 14.93 -1.86 -1.88
C ALA A 148 13.46 -2.14 -2.27
N GLY A 149 13.20 -2.35 -3.57
CA GLY A 149 11.91 -2.80 -4.06
C GLY A 149 11.46 -4.12 -3.44
N GLY A 150 12.35 -5.10 -3.32
CA GLY A 150 12.06 -6.38 -2.65
C GLY A 150 11.61 -6.21 -1.20
N VAL A 151 12.32 -5.38 -0.43
CA VAL A 151 11.95 -5.10 0.96
C VAL A 151 10.61 -4.36 1.02
N ILE A 152 10.42 -3.34 0.18
CA ILE A 152 9.17 -2.57 0.12
C ILE A 152 8.00 -3.49 -0.23
N GLY A 153 8.14 -4.36 -1.24
CA GLY A 153 7.11 -5.30 -1.65
C GLY A 153 6.76 -6.31 -0.55
N ALA A 154 7.76 -6.90 0.11
CA ALA A 154 7.55 -7.86 1.18
C ALA A 154 6.83 -7.25 2.38
N VAL A 155 7.22 -6.05 2.81
CA VAL A 155 6.53 -5.36 3.92
C VAL A 155 5.13 -4.92 3.49
N SER A 156 4.97 -4.50 2.23
CA SER A 156 3.67 -4.05 1.71
C SER A 156 2.63 -5.17 1.65
N SER A 157 3.02 -6.41 1.35
CA SER A 157 2.09 -7.55 1.35
C SER A 157 1.64 -7.96 2.75
N TRP A 158 2.47 -7.81 3.78
CA TRP A 158 2.09 -8.09 5.17
C TRP A 158 1.11 -7.06 5.74
N VAL A 159 1.22 -5.83 5.27
CA VAL A 159 0.45 -4.68 5.79
C VAL A 159 -0.73 -4.34 4.88
N GLY A 160 -0.76 -4.84 3.64
CA GLY A 160 -1.85 -4.62 2.68
C GLY A 160 -1.92 -3.18 2.19
N ILE A 161 -0.76 -2.55 2.00
CA ILE A 161 -0.62 -1.15 1.56
C ILE A 161 -0.01 -1.08 0.16
N GLY A 162 -0.32 -0.03 -0.62
CA GLY A 162 0.22 0.16 -1.97
C GLY A 162 1.67 0.63 -2.02
N GLY A 163 2.46 0.40 -0.97
CA GLY A 163 3.88 0.71 -0.89
C GLY A 163 4.26 2.18 -0.72
N GLY A 164 3.32 3.12 -0.65
CA GLY A 164 3.67 4.55 -0.67
C GLY A 164 4.25 5.12 0.61
N THR A 165 3.84 4.60 1.76
CA THR A 165 4.47 4.95 3.05
C THR A 165 5.95 4.65 3.11
N LEU A 166 6.43 3.63 2.37
CA LEU A 166 7.84 3.22 2.33
C LEU A 166 8.57 3.74 1.09
N SER A 167 7.90 3.75 -0.07
CA SER A 167 8.54 4.14 -1.33
C SER A 167 8.68 5.66 -1.46
N VAL A 168 7.76 6.46 -0.92
CA VAL A 168 7.89 7.94 -0.89
C VAL A 168 9.11 8.39 -0.09
N PRO A 169 9.30 8.01 1.20
CA PRO A 169 10.49 8.43 1.94
C PRO A 169 11.78 7.87 1.34
N PHE A 170 11.75 6.64 0.79
CA PHE A 170 12.88 6.09 0.03
C PHE A 170 13.26 6.99 -1.15
N MET A 171 12.30 7.46 -1.94
CA MET A 171 12.53 8.35 -3.07
C MET A 171 13.00 9.74 -2.65
N LEU A 172 12.40 10.32 -1.61
CA LEU A 172 12.82 11.60 -1.03
C LEU A 172 14.27 11.56 -0.55
N TRP A 173 14.66 10.47 0.13
CA TRP A 173 16.04 10.27 0.60
C TRP A 173 17.04 10.22 -0.56
N HIS A 174 16.59 9.79 -1.75
CA HIS A 174 17.39 9.71 -2.97
C HIS A 174 17.22 10.90 -3.93
N ASN A 175 16.84 12.08 -3.41
CA ASN A 175 16.73 13.33 -4.17
C ASN A 175 15.61 13.37 -5.24
N VAL A 176 14.61 12.51 -5.14
CA VAL A 176 13.43 12.61 -6.02
C VAL A 176 12.49 13.68 -5.46
N ALA A 177 12.04 14.61 -6.32
CA ALA A 177 11.11 15.66 -5.93
C ALA A 177 9.81 15.07 -5.37
N LEU A 178 9.26 15.65 -4.29
CA LEU A 178 8.09 15.13 -3.58
C LEU A 178 6.91 14.78 -4.49
N HIS A 179 6.54 15.66 -5.42
CA HIS A 179 5.44 15.41 -6.36
C HIS A 179 5.71 14.21 -7.29
N ARG A 180 6.97 14.01 -7.72
CA ARG A 180 7.39 12.84 -8.52
C ARG A 180 7.46 11.58 -7.66
N ALA A 181 7.87 11.70 -6.40
CA ALA A 181 7.89 10.59 -5.45
C ALA A 181 6.48 10.06 -5.18
N ILE A 182 5.52 10.96 -4.94
CA ILE A 182 4.10 10.59 -4.76
C ILE A 182 3.53 9.95 -6.03
N ALA A 183 3.77 10.57 -7.19
CA ALA A 183 3.31 10.04 -8.47
C ALA A 183 3.90 8.65 -8.82
N THR A 184 5.20 8.46 -8.57
CA THR A 184 5.89 7.19 -8.83
C THR A 184 5.50 6.13 -7.80
N SER A 185 5.22 6.53 -6.56
CA SER A 185 4.69 5.68 -5.50
C SER A 185 3.31 5.12 -5.86
N ALA A 186 2.42 5.96 -6.38
CA ALA A 186 1.13 5.51 -6.88
C ALA A 186 1.30 4.43 -7.97
N ALA A 187 2.34 4.55 -8.80
CA ALA A 187 2.69 3.56 -9.82
C ALA A 187 3.31 2.28 -9.28
N ILE A 188 3.98 2.34 -8.15
CA ILE A 188 4.48 1.18 -7.40
C ILE A 188 3.33 0.36 -6.79
N GLY A 189 2.20 1.00 -6.44
CA GLY A 189 1.05 0.30 -5.88
C GLY A 189 0.46 -0.77 -6.82
N PHE A 190 0.56 -0.57 -8.14
CA PHE A 190 0.04 -1.52 -9.13
C PHE A 190 0.78 -2.87 -9.12
N PRO A 191 2.12 -2.94 -9.29
CA PRO A 191 2.85 -4.22 -9.22
C PRO A 191 2.79 -4.88 -7.85
N ILE A 192 2.58 -4.13 -6.75
CA ILE A 192 2.32 -4.72 -5.41
C ILE A 192 0.97 -5.40 -5.39
N ALA A 193 -0.08 -4.73 -5.87
CA ALA A 193 -1.42 -5.30 -5.84
C ALA A 193 -1.63 -6.46 -6.82
N LEU A 194 -0.80 -6.54 -7.86
CA LEU A 194 -0.89 -7.56 -8.91
C LEU A 194 -0.15 -8.86 -8.56
N ALA A 195 0.91 -8.78 -7.77
CA ALA A 195 1.81 -9.91 -7.45
C ALA A 195 1.27 -10.80 -6.33
#